data_AF-A0A4Q0Z234-F1
#
_entry.id   AF-A0A4Q0Z234-F1
#
_cell.length_a   1.000
_cell.length_b   1.000
_cell.length_c   1.000
_cell.angle_alpha   90.00
_cell.angle_beta   90.00
_cell.angle_gamma   90.00
#
_symmetry.space_group_name_H-M   'P 1'
#
loop_
_entity.id
_entity.type
_entity.pdbx_description
1 polymer ?
#
loop_
_entity_poly.entity_id
_entity_poly.type
_entity_poly.pdbx_seq_one_letter_code
_entity_poly.pdbx_strand_id
1 'polypeptide(L)'
;MIKYILATLLIINSSFALDLENLLHSVKQTSNKEIIDEKKRLKEFVENKNQQKALFLQAKKDLKLENIETKRLKKLIEANEEVLTSKEAELNVKIGDLGEMFGSVRQTSADFLTNYQRSFTASEFPQKEEIFTKFSNSKKLPTIEELTSFWHTMLDEIIQSGQVSTYQANVILQNGERNIQDVTRVGVFSAFSNGNFLKYSNDINSLIELSTQPSSAYTSNAQDFEESSNEIKSALIDPTRGTLFEMLGNNPTIMDRINQGGIVGYIIITLGVLGLLFAAYKIVFLNLIHTKIKKQQKNLENYDDSNSLGKIAGVFYKNVNDSINDLEIKIGEAILKETNHIKKGQSFVKLLAAVTPLLGLLGTVTGMIATFQAITLFGTGDPKLMAGGISTALITTVLGLVTAIPLLFAYTYISSKAEAIVSVLEEQSIGMLAKTLK
;
A
#
# COMPACT_ATOMS: atom_id res chain seq x y z
N MET A 1 75.16 5.47 65.95
CA MET A 1 75.37 5.54 67.41
C MET A 1 76.81 5.13 67.71
N ILE A 2 77.77 6.01 67.37
CA ILE A 2 79.19 5.91 67.77
C ILE A 2 79.47 7.18 68.56
N LYS A 3 79.84 7.02 69.84
CA LYS A 3 80.72 7.91 70.62
C LYS A 3 80.88 7.31 72.03
N TYR A 4 82.03 6.66 72.25
CA TYR A 4 82.49 6.29 73.59
C TYR A 4 83.24 7.48 74.22
N ILE A 5 82.70 7.91 75.35
CA ILE A 5 83.32 8.30 76.62
C ILE A 5 84.85 8.47 76.66
N LEU A 6 85.24 9.68 77.06
CA LEU A 6 86.51 10.10 77.65
C LEU A 6 86.89 9.25 78.89
N ALA A 7 88.18 8.94 79.02
CA ALA A 7 88.82 8.85 80.33
C ALA A 7 90.27 9.31 80.23
N THR A 8 90.55 10.45 80.87
CA THR A 8 91.85 11.07 81.12
C THR A 8 92.19 10.98 82.61
N LEU A 9 93.49 11.12 82.92
CA LEU A 9 94.15 11.25 84.25
C LEU A 9 94.41 9.90 84.99
N LEU A 10 95.56 9.66 85.62
CA LEU A 10 96.46 10.58 86.34
C LEU A 10 97.87 9.98 86.47
N ILE A 11 98.85 10.87 86.51
CA ILE A 11 100.28 10.67 86.75
C ILE A 11 100.55 10.22 88.20
N ILE A 12 101.42 9.22 88.41
CA ILE A 12 102.32 9.15 89.58
C ILE A 12 103.69 8.65 89.10
N ASN A 13 104.71 9.48 89.28
CA ASN A 13 106.12 9.11 89.15
C ASN A 13 106.56 8.28 90.36
N SER A 14 107.24 7.16 90.14
CA SER A 14 108.09 6.52 91.14
C SER A 14 109.19 5.76 90.41
N SER A 15 110.39 6.33 90.45
CA SER A 15 111.65 5.72 90.01
C SER A 15 111.89 4.39 90.75
N PHE A 16 112.42 3.38 90.07
CA PHE A 16 113.59 2.56 90.45
C PHE A 16 113.59 1.19 89.74
N ALA A 17 114.76 0.84 89.20
CA ALA A 17 115.19 -0.45 88.65
C ALA A 17 114.50 -0.96 87.37
N LEU A 18 115.16 -0.70 86.23
CA LEU A 18 115.03 -1.55 85.03
C LEU A 18 115.49 -2.97 85.40
N ASP A 19 114.53 -3.83 85.66
CA ASP A 19 114.74 -5.26 85.56
C ASP A 19 114.67 -5.64 84.08
N LEU A 20 115.85 -5.59 83.43
CA LEU A 20 116.04 -5.91 82.01
C LEU A 20 115.55 -7.34 81.69
N GLU A 21 115.50 -8.21 82.69
CA GLU A 21 115.05 -9.61 82.59
C GLU A 21 113.52 -9.69 82.47
N ASN A 22 112.79 -8.85 83.21
CA ASN A 22 111.33 -8.73 83.10
C ASN A 22 110.86 -8.07 81.79
N LEU A 23 111.63 -7.11 81.24
CA LEU A 23 111.34 -6.52 79.92
C LEU A 23 111.63 -7.53 78.79
N LEU A 24 112.74 -8.27 78.85
CA LEU A 24 113.06 -9.32 77.88
C LEU A 24 112.02 -10.46 77.92
N HIS A 25 111.55 -10.83 79.11
CA HIS A 25 110.48 -11.81 79.27
C HIS A 25 109.15 -11.29 78.71
N SER A 26 108.77 -10.04 79.00
CA SER A 26 107.58 -9.40 78.41
C SER A 26 107.66 -9.26 76.89
N VAL A 27 108.81 -8.89 76.32
CA VAL A 27 108.98 -8.75 74.86
C VAL A 27 108.97 -10.11 74.16
N LYS A 28 109.63 -11.14 74.71
CA LYS A 28 109.54 -12.52 74.18
C LYS A 28 108.12 -13.08 74.27
N GLN A 29 107.43 -12.83 75.38
CA GLN A 29 106.07 -13.33 75.60
C GLN A 29 105.05 -12.58 74.73
N THR A 30 105.24 -11.27 74.51
CA THR A 30 104.42 -10.45 73.61
C THR A 30 104.70 -10.80 72.15
N SER A 31 105.96 -10.95 71.73
CA SER A 31 106.31 -11.37 70.37
C SER A 31 105.75 -12.75 70.03
N ASN A 32 105.83 -13.71 70.96
CA ASN A 32 105.21 -15.02 70.77
C ASN A 32 103.68 -14.93 70.69
N LYS A 33 103.04 -14.07 71.48
CA LYS A 33 101.59 -13.84 71.44
C LYS A 33 101.16 -13.16 70.14
N GLU A 34 101.91 -12.17 69.66
CA GLU A 34 101.69 -11.48 68.38
C GLU A 34 101.86 -12.44 67.20
N ILE A 35 102.86 -13.31 67.20
CA ILE A 35 103.04 -14.33 66.16
C ILE A 35 101.86 -15.33 66.15
N ILE A 36 101.33 -15.68 67.32
CA ILE A 36 100.15 -16.55 67.44
C ILE A 36 98.90 -15.81 66.91
N ASP A 37 98.71 -14.54 67.28
CA ASP A 37 97.57 -13.73 66.83
C ASP A 37 97.65 -13.41 65.32
N GLU A 38 98.84 -13.17 64.77
CA GLU A 38 99.06 -13.02 63.32
C GLU A 38 98.79 -14.31 62.57
N LYS A 39 99.25 -15.46 63.07
CA LYS A 39 98.91 -16.77 62.49
C LYS A 39 97.42 -17.03 62.51
N LYS A 40 96.72 -16.63 63.59
CA LYS A 40 95.27 -16.73 63.71
C LYS A 40 94.55 -15.82 62.71
N ARG A 41 94.95 -14.54 62.61
CA ARG A 41 94.41 -13.59 61.63
C ARG A 41 94.66 -14.05 60.19
N LEU A 42 95.85 -14.55 59.90
CA LEU A 42 96.19 -15.08 58.57
C LEU A 42 95.33 -16.29 58.23
N LYS A 43 95.11 -17.20 59.20
CA LYS A 43 94.22 -18.34 59.04
C LYS A 43 92.78 -17.90 58.78
N GLU A 44 92.24 -17.00 59.60
CA GLU A 44 90.90 -16.42 59.44
C GLU A 44 90.76 -15.68 58.09
N PHE A 45 91.78 -14.94 57.66
CA PHE A 45 91.79 -14.25 56.37
C PHE A 45 91.75 -15.24 55.19
N VAL A 46 92.55 -16.31 55.26
CA VAL A 46 92.56 -17.37 54.23
C VAL A 46 91.24 -18.13 54.21
N GLU A 47 90.68 -18.46 55.37
CA GLU A 47 89.36 -19.10 55.49
C GLU A 47 88.25 -18.21 54.91
N ASN A 48 88.21 -16.92 55.27
CA ASN A 48 87.26 -15.96 54.73
C ASN A 48 87.40 -15.79 53.21
N LYS A 49 88.64 -15.71 52.69
CA LYS A 49 88.90 -15.64 51.24
C LYS A 49 88.39 -16.89 50.52
N ASN A 50 88.61 -18.06 51.09
CA ASN A 50 88.12 -19.33 50.54
C ASN A 50 86.58 -19.42 50.60
N GLN A 51 85.97 -18.95 51.69
CA GLN A 51 84.52 -18.89 51.86
C GLN A 51 83.88 -17.92 50.86
N GLN A 52 84.43 -16.72 50.66
CA GLN A 52 83.96 -15.78 49.64
C GLN A 52 84.09 -16.37 48.23
N LYS A 53 85.19 -17.07 47.93
CA LYS A 53 85.36 -17.75 46.64
C LYS A 53 84.31 -18.84 46.43
N ALA A 54 84.01 -19.63 47.46
CA ALA A 54 82.98 -20.66 47.41
C ALA A 54 81.58 -20.06 47.19
N LEU A 55 81.22 -19.03 47.95
CA LEU A 55 79.95 -18.30 47.79
C LEU A 55 79.82 -17.67 46.41
N PHE A 56 80.88 -17.06 45.89
CA PHE A 56 80.89 -16.49 44.54
C PHE A 56 80.69 -17.56 43.46
N LEU A 57 81.35 -18.71 43.59
CA LEU A 57 81.18 -19.83 42.66
C LEU A 57 79.76 -20.41 42.71
N GLN A 58 79.17 -20.49 43.91
CA GLN A 58 77.79 -20.93 44.09
C GLN A 58 76.80 -19.93 43.48
N ALA A 59 76.91 -18.64 43.80
CA ALA A 59 76.09 -17.60 43.20
C ALA A 59 76.20 -17.57 41.67
N LYS A 60 77.40 -17.80 41.11
CA LYS A 60 77.62 -17.89 39.66
C LYS A 60 76.94 -19.12 39.04
N LYS A 61 76.93 -20.25 39.77
CA LYS A 61 76.22 -21.48 39.34
C LYS A 61 74.71 -21.26 39.36
N ASP A 62 74.19 -20.68 40.44
CA ASP A 62 72.76 -20.42 40.62
C ASP A 62 72.26 -19.42 39.56
N LEU A 63 73.00 -18.34 39.32
CA LEU A 63 72.71 -17.38 38.24
C LEU A 63 72.70 -18.06 36.86
N LYS A 64 73.58 -19.03 36.61
CA LYS A 64 73.59 -19.76 35.33
C LYS A 64 72.34 -20.65 35.19
N LEU A 65 71.94 -21.33 36.25
CA LEU A 65 70.72 -22.14 36.26
C LEU A 65 69.49 -21.27 36.03
N GLU A 66 69.37 -20.13 36.71
CA GLU A 66 68.23 -19.25 36.51
C GLU A 66 68.18 -18.59 35.14
N ASN A 67 69.33 -18.28 34.55
CA ASN A 67 69.37 -17.82 33.16
C ASN A 67 68.90 -18.89 32.17
N ILE A 68 69.09 -20.17 32.47
CA ILE A 68 68.59 -21.28 31.64
C ILE A 68 67.08 -21.38 31.77
N GLU A 69 66.54 -21.37 32.99
CA GLU A 69 65.09 -21.38 33.23
C GLU A 69 64.41 -20.14 32.65
N THR A 70 64.97 -18.95 32.82
CA THR A 70 64.45 -17.71 32.22
C THR A 70 64.36 -17.84 30.69
N LYS A 71 65.39 -18.40 30.03
CA LYS A 71 65.36 -18.64 28.58
C LYS A 71 64.30 -19.67 28.18
N ARG A 72 64.11 -20.73 28.98
CA ARG A 72 63.10 -21.76 28.73
C ARG A 72 61.69 -21.19 28.87
N LEU A 73 61.43 -20.46 29.96
CA LEU A 73 60.15 -19.79 30.21
C LEU A 73 59.85 -18.74 29.15
N LYS A 74 60.84 -17.95 28.74
CA LYS A 74 60.68 -16.96 27.67
C LYS A 74 60.23 -17.61 26.35
N LYS A 75 60.88 -18.70 25.94
CA LYS A 75 60.46 -19.46 24.75
C LYS A 75 59.04 -20.03 24.87
N LEU A 76 58.65 -20.46 26.07
CA LEU A 76 57.31 -21.00 26.31
C LEU A 76 56.23 -19.92 26.25
N ILE A 77 56.53 -18.72 26.78
CA ILE A 77 55.66 -17.54 26.65
C ILE A 77 55.54 -17.14 25.18
N GLU A 78 56.66 -17.02 24.46
CA GLU A 78 56.67 -16.68 23.02
C GLU A 78 55.82 -17.67 22.21
N ALA A 79 55.97 -18.99 22.44
CA ALA A 79 55.16 -20.00 21.76
C ALA A 79 53.66 -19.93 22.12
N ASN A 80 53.33 -19.66 23.38
CA ASN A 80 51.95 -19.50 23.81
C ASN A 80 51.31 -18.21 23.26
N GLU A 81 52.07 -17.12 23.15
CA GLU A 81 51.62 -15.86 22.53
C GLU A 81 51.29 -16.06 21.04
N GLU A 82 52.10 -16.84 20.31
CA GLU A 82 51.80 -17.20 18.91
C GLU A 82 50.48 -17.99 18.79
N VAL A 83 50.29 -19.00 19.64
CA VAL A 83 49.05 -19.80 19.66
C VAL A 83 47.85 -18.94 20.05
N LEU A 84 47.99 -18.07 21.07
CA LEU A 84 46.93 -17.17 21.51
C LEU A 84 46.53 -16.22 20.40
N THR A 85 47.50 -15.58 19.74
CA THR A 85 47.26 -14.66 18.62
C THR A 85 46.54 -15.37 17.48
N SER A 86 46.97 -16.59 17.13
CA SER A 86 46.29 -17.40 16.09
C SER A 86 44.86 -17.77 16.48
N LYS A 87 44.61 -18.13 17.75
CA LYS A 87 43.28 -18.48 18.25
C LYS A 87 42.35 -17.28 18.35
N GLU A 88 42.87 -16.11 18.72
CA GLU A 88 42.12 -14.84 18.70
C GLU A 88 41.75 -14.44 17.27
N ALA A 89 42.66 -14.59 16.31
CA ALA A 89 42.36 -14.35 14.90
C ALA A 89 41.29 -15.31 14.37
N GLU A 90 41.41 -16.61 14.69
CA GLU A 90 40.41 -17.63 14.33
C GLU A 90 39.04 -17.29 14.94
N LEU A 91 39.00 -16.93 16.22
CA LEU A 91 37.77 -16.53 16.91
C LEU A 91 37.12 -15.30 16.25
N ASN A 92 37.90 -14.28 15.90
CA ASN A 92 37.38 -13.08 15.25
C ASN A 92 36.78 -13.37 13.87
N VAL A 93 37.42 -14.24 13.08
CA VAL A 93 36.86 -14.72 11.81
C VAL A 93 35.54 -15.44 12.05
N LYS A 94 35.49 -16.38 13.01
CA LYS A 94 34.27 -17.12 13.35
C LYS A 94 33.14 -16.23 13.85
N ILE A 95 33.44 -15.20 14.64
CA ILE A 95 32.46 -14.19 15.07
C ILE A 95 31.94 -13.41 13.87
N GLY A 96 32.81 -13.05 12.92
CA GLY A 96 32.43 -12.42 11.65
C GLY A 96 31.46 -13.28 10.84
N ASP A 97 31.83 -14.54 10.58
CA ASP A 97 31.00 -15.50 9.84
C ASP A 97 29.62 -15.69 10.49
N LEU A 98 29.59 -15.82 11.83
CA LEU A 98 28.34 -15.92 12.59
C LEU A 98 27.50 -14.64 12.52
N GLY A 99 28.16 -13.48 12.47
CA GLY A 99 27.50 -12.18 12.30
C GLY A 99 26.80 -12.06 10.95
N GLU A 100 27.41 -12.56 9.87
CA GLU A 100 26.81 -12.59 8.53
C GLU A 100 25.59 -13.52 8.48
N MET A 101 25.74 -14.74 9.01
CA MET A 101 24.63 -15.70 9.13
C MET A 101 23.47 -15.11 9.93
N PHE A 102 23.77 -14.42 11.04
CA PHE A 102 22.76 -13.75 11.84
C PHE A 102 22.07 -12.62 11.09
N GLY A 103 22.82 -11.82 10.32
CA GLY A 103 22.27 -10.80 9.44
C GLY A 103 21.25 -11.39 8.48
N SER A 104 21.56 -12.53 7.86
CA SER A 104 20.66 -13.25 6.95
C SER A 104 19.40 -13.77 7.65
N VAL A 105 19.54 -14.36 8.85
CA VAL A 105 18.39 -14.81 9.66
C VAL A 105 17.48 -13.64 10.03
N ARG A 106 18.07 -12.52 10.46
CA ARG A 106 17.33 -11.32 10.83
C ARG A 106 16.54 -10.76 9.65
N GLN A 107 17.18 -10.66 8.49
CA GLN A 107 16.53 -10.20 7.26
C GLN A 107 15.38 -11.13 6.86
N THR A 108 15.65 -12.43 6.81
CA THR A 108 14.64 -13.45 6.46
C THR A 108 13.46 -13.41 7.43
N SER A 109 13.71 -13.22 8.72
CA SER A 109 12.66 -13.09 9.73
C SER A 109 11.84 -11.83 9.55
N ALA A 110 12.45 -10.70 9.17
CA ALA A 110 11.72 -9.47 8.86
C ALA A 110 10.84 -9.62 7.61
N ASP A 111 11.34 -10.30 6.58
CA ASP A 111 10.59 -10.60 5.36
C ASP A 111 9.39 -11.53 5.66
N PHE A 112 9.61 -12.59 6.46
CA PHE A 112 8.53 -13.48 6.89
C PHE A 112 7.51 -12.77 7.77
N LEU A 113 7.94 -11.95 8.73
CA LEU A 113 7.05 -11.17 9.58
C LEU A 113 6.12 -10.28 8.75
N THR A 114 6.66 -9.56 7.77
CA THR A 114 5.87 -8.68 6.89
C THR A 114 4.83 -9.46 6.08
N ASN A 115 5.21 -10.64 5.58
CA ASN A 115 4.28 -11.50 4.83
C ASN A 115 3.22 -12.16 5.73
N TYR A 116 3.60 -12.52 6.96
CA TYR A 116 2.75 -13.15 7.96
C TYR A 116 1.69 -12.18 8.47
N GLN A 117 2.08 -10.95 8.83
CA GLN A 117 1.19 -9.88 9.27
C GLN A 117 0.10 -9.53 8.25
N ARG A 118 0.32 -9.85 6.97
CA ARG A 118 -0.67 -9.66 5.90
C ARG A 118 -1.40 -10.94 5.51
N SER A 119 -1.19 -12.03 6.23
CA SER A 119 -1.73 -13.35 5.90
C SER A 119 -3.01 -13.63 6.68
N PHE A 120 -3.95 -14.36 6.07
CA PHE A 120 -5.13 -14.87 6.76
C PHE A 120 -4.81 -15.95 7.80
N THR A 121 -3.61 -16.54 7.78
CA THR A 121 -3.15 -17.45 8.83
C THR A 121 -2.89 -16.71 10.15
N ALA A 122 -2.55 -15.42 10.09
CA ALA A 122 -2.31 -14.60 11.29
C ALA A 122 -3.58 -14.39 12.14
N SER A 123 -4.77 -14.39 11.53
CA SER A 123 -6.03 -14.35 12.29
C SER A 123 -6.35 -15.65 13.02
N GLU A 124 -5.77 -16.77 12.61
CA GLU A 124 -5.96 -18.09 13.24
C GLU A 124 -4.86 -18.39 14.29
N PHE A 125 -3.61 -18.01 14.01
CA PHE A 125 -2.44 -18.32 14.83
C PHE A 125 -1.63 -17.07 15.26
N PRO A 126 -2.24 -16.07 15.92
CA PRO A 126 -1.58 -14.79 16.20
C PRO A 126 -0.24 -14.92 16.97
N GLN A 127 -0.09 -15.95 17.80
CA GLN A 127 1.12 -16.24 18.58
C GLN A 127 2.40 -16.42 17.74
N LYS A 128 2.30 -16.83 16.46
CA LYS A 128 3.49 -17.02 15.61
C LYS A 128 4.21 -15.71 15.27
N GLU A 129 3.50 -14.59 15.31
CA GLU A 129 4.06 -13.27 15.02
C GLU A 129 5.18 -12.90 16.00
N GLU A 130 5.03 -13.28 17.27
CA GLU A 130 6.02 -12.99 18.31
C GLU A 130 7.37 -13.68 18.01
N ILE A 131 7.33 -14.90 17.47
CA ILE A 131 8.52 -15.66 17.07
C ILE A 131 9.28 -14.90 15.97
N PHE A 132 8.59 -14.46 14.91
CA PHE A 132 9.22 -13.71 13.82
C PHE A 132 9.69 -12.31 14.25
N THR A 133 8.99 -11.68 15.20
CA THR A 133 9.36 -10.38 15.76
C THR A 133 10.62 -10.46 16.63
N LYS A 134 10.80 -11.57 17.35
CA LYS A 134 11.97 -11.80 18.21
C LYS A 134 13.28 -11.76 17.42
N PHE A 135 13.35 -12.39 16.24
CA PHE A 135 14.58 -12.41 15.43
C PHE A 135 14.78 -11.14 14.59
N SER A 136 13.71 -10.53 14.07
CA SER A 136 13.82 -9.33 13.23
C SER A 136 14.42 -8.13 14.01
N ASN A 137 14.17 -8.07 15.31
CA ASN A 137 14.62 -6.96 16.18
C ASN A 137 15.81 -7.29 17.08
N SER A 138 16.21 -8.56 17.20
CA SER A 138 17.33 -8.95 18.05
C SER A 138 18.67 -8.39 17.53
N LYS A 139 19.55 -8.02 18.46
CA LYS A 139 20.97 -7.73 18.22
C LYS A 139 21.88 -8.82 18.79
N LYS A 140 21.31 -9.80 19.50
CA LYS A 140 22.03 -10.90 20.12
C LYS A 140 22.07 -12.09 19.16
N LEU A 141 23.20 -12.79 19.16
CA LEU A 141 23.32 -14.06 18.45
C LEU A 141 22.29 -15.06 18.99
N PRO A 142 21.46 -15.67 18.12
CA PRO A 142 20.43 -16.60 18.52
C PRO A 142 21.06 -17.95 18.87
N THR A 143 20.41 -18.66 19.78
CA THR A 143 20.82 -20.04 20.10
C THR A 143 20.41 -20.99 18.98
N ILE A 144 21.01 -22.19 18.94
CA ILE A 144 20.63 -23.25 17.99
C ILE A 144 19.16 -23.63 18.16
N GLU A 145 18.66 -23.67 19.40
CA GLU A 145 17.26 -23.95 19.72
C GLU A 145 16.33 -22.87 19.15
N GLU A 146 16.71 -21.61 19.29
CA GLU A 146 15.98 -20.46 18.72
C GLU A 146 15.94 -20.55 17.20
N LEU A 147 17.09 -20.79 16.54
CA LEU A 147 17.15 -20.99 15.09
C LEU A 147 16.27 -22.16 14.65
N THR A 148 16.25 -23.24 15.43
CA THR A 148 15.43 -24.42 15.16
C THR A 148 13.95 -24.12 15.22
N SER A 149 13.52 -23.40 16.27
CA SER A 149 12.15 -22.93 16.41
C SER A 149 11.74 -22.03 15.24
N PHE A 150 12.64 -21.18 14.75
CA PHE A 150 12.36 -20.27 13.64
C PHE A 150 12.02 -21.03 12.36
N TRP A 151 12.91 -21.91 11.87
CA TRP A 151 12.64 -22.61 10.60
C TRP A 151 11.50 -23.64 10.72
N HIS A 152 11.30 -24.26 11.89
CA HIS A 152 10.10 -25.08 12.14
C HIS A 152 8.81 -24.25 12.02
N THR A 153 8.79 -23.03 12.57
CA THR A 153 7.62 -22.14 12.47
C THR A 153 7.39 -21.70 11.02
N MET A 154 8.46 -21.45 10.25
CA MET A 154 8.33 -21.17 8.82
C MET A 154 7.73 -22.34 8.05
N LEU A 155 8.16 -23.57 8.33
CA LEU A 155 7.61 -24.76 7.68
C LEU A 155 6.15 -25.00 8.06
N ASP A 156 5.81 -24.83 9.33
CA ASP A 156 4.42 -24.90 9.78
C ASP A 156 3.57 -23.84 9.07
N GLU A 157 4.06 -22.60 8.94
CA GLU A 157 3.36 -21.57 8.17
C GLU A 157 3.17 -21.93 6.69
N ILE A 158 4.18 -22.52 6.05
CA ILE A 158 4.07 -23.01 4.67
C ILE A 158 2.97 -24.08 4.57
N ILE A 159 2.89 -25.01 5.51
CA ILE A 159 1.85 -26.04 5.55
C ILE A 159 0.47 -25.39 5.75
N GLN A 160 0.32 -24.53 6.75
CA GLN A 160 -0.94 -23.85 7.06
C GLN A 160 -1.42 -22.96 5.90
N SER A 161 -0.49 -22.36 5.15
CA SER A 161 -0.79 -21.51 4.00
C SER A 161 -1.47 -22.25 2.85
N GLY A 162 -1.32 -23.57 2.78
CA GLY A 162 -1.94 -24.43 1.77
C GLY A 162 -3.22 -25.14 2.25
N GLN A 163 -3.59 -25.00 3.52
CA GLN A 163 -4.74 -25.68 4.10
C GLN A 163 -6.01 -24.84 4.03
N VAL A 164 -7.14 -25.52 3.92
CA VAL A 164 -8.46 -24.96 4.18
C VAL A 164 -8.78 -25.23 5.65
N SER A 165 -9.13 -24.20 6.40
CA SER A 165 -9.46 -24.29 7.83
C SER A 165 -10.71 -23.49 8.13
N THR A 166 -11.57 -24.02 9.01
CA THR A 166 -12.72 -23.30 9.56
C THR A 166 -12.51 -23.12 11.05
N TYR A 167 -12.55 -21.88 11.52
CA TYR A 167 -12.26 -21.52 12.91
C TYR A 167 -13.07 -20.30 13.35
N GLN A 168 -13.22 -20.13 14.66
CA GLN A 168 -13.93 -18.97 15.21
C GLN A 168 -13.00 -17.78 15.31
N ALA A 169 -13.44 -16.65 14.75
CA ALA A 169 -12.70 -15.40 14.79
C ALA A 169 -13.62 -14.21 14.99
N ASN A 170 -13.04 -13.12 15.54
CA ASN A 170 -13.72 -11.84 15.58
C ASN A 170 -13.72 -11.22 14.18
N VAL A 171 -14.92 -10.96 13.67
CA VAL A 171 -15.16 -10.29 12.39
C VAL A 171 -15.80 -8.93 12.65
N ILE A 172 -15.22 -7.89 12.08
CA ILE A 172 -15.79 -6.54 12.06
C ILE A 172 -16.68 -6.43 10.83
N LEU A 173 -17.98 -6.26 11.07
CA LEU A 173 -18.99 -6.08 10.02
C LEU A 173 -18.93 -4.67 9.44
N GLN A 174 -19.60 -4.45 8.30
CA GLN A 174 -19.67 -3.12 7.67
C GLN A 174 -20.27 -2.02 8.56
N ASN A 175 -21.14 -2.38 9.50
CA ASN A 175 -21.71 -1.45 10.48
C ASN A 175 -20.75 -1.11 11.64
N GLY A 176 -19.56 -1.72 11.68
CA GLY A 176 -18.55 -1.55 12.72
C GLY A 176 -18.73 -2.46 13.94
N GLU A 177 -19.77 -3.28 13.98
CA GLU A 177 -19.97 -4.26 15.07
C GLU A 177 -18.96 -5.40 14.96
N ARG A 178 -18.52 -5.88 16.13
CA ARG A 178 -17.60 -7.02 16.27
C ARG A 178 -18.40 -8.24 16.68
N ASN A 179 -18.46 -9.23 15.79
CA ASN A 179 -19.16 -10.49 16.05
C ASN A 179 -18.19 -11.66 15.90
N ILE A 180 -18.28 -12.63 16.81
CA ILE A 180 -17.59 -13.91 16.65
C ILE A 180 -18.37 -14.73 15.62
N GLN A 181 -17.71 -15.14 14.55
CA GLN A 181 -18.30 -15.93 13.48
C GLN A 181 -17.38 -17.09 13.12
N ASP A 182 -17.96 -18.15 12.57
CA ASP A 182 -17.21 -19.24 11.96
C ASP A 182 -16.67 -18.74 10.62
N VAL A 183 -15.34 -18.67 10.50
CA VAL A 183 -14.65 -18.18 9.31
C VAL A 183 -14.03 -19.36 8.59
N THR A 184 -14.32 -19.50 7.31
CA THR A 184 -13.64 -20.46 6.43
C THR A 184 -12.52 -19.76 5.67
N ARG A 185 -11.30 -20.20 5.90
CA ARG A 185 -10.07 -19.73 5.24
C ARG A 185 -9.64 -20.74 4.19
N VAL A 186 -9.38 -20.27 2.97
CA VAL A 186 -8.81 -21.05 1.88
C VAL A 186 -7.36 -20.61 1.66
N GLY A 187 -6.43 -21.32 2.32
CA GLY A 187 -5.01 -21.02 2.29
C GLY A 187 -4.70 -19.61 2.78
N VAL A 188 -3.95 -18.85 2.01
CA VAL A 188 -3.66 -17.42 2.27
C VAL A 188 -4.35 -16.48 1.29
N PHE A 189 -5.28 -17.01 0.49
CA PHE A 189 -5.84 -16.29 -0.65
C PHE A 189 -7.21 -15.70 -0.36
N SER A 190 -8.04 -16.40 0.41
CA SER A 190 -9.39 -15.93 0.73
C SER A 190 -9.81 -16.38 2.12
N ALA A 191 -10.62 -15.55 2.76
CA ALA A 191 -11.39 -15.91 3.93
C ALA A 191 -12.82 -15.40 3.73
N PHE A 192 -13.80 -16.19 4.12
CA PHE A 192 -15.22 -15.83 4.05
C PHE A 192 -15.98 -16.36 5.26
N SER A 193 -17.10 -15.71 5.57
CA SER A 193 -18.05 -16.07 6.61
C SER A 193 -19.46 -15.75 6.14
N ASN A 194 -20.38 -16.72 6.18
CA ASN A 194 -21.76 -16.59 5.70
C ASN A 194 -21.83 -16.09 4.25
N GLY A 195 -20.93 -16.60 3.39
CA GLY A 195 -20.79 -16.19 1.99
C GLY A 195 -20.14 -14.81 1.75
N ASN A 196 -19.88 -14.03 2.80
CA ASN A 196 -19.24 -12.71 2.70
C ASN A 196 -17.72 -12.83 2.81
N PHE A 197 -17.01 -12.25 1.85
CA PHE A 197 -15.56 -12.21 1.81
C PHE A 197 -15.01 -11.21 2.82
N LEU A 198 -13.89 -11.62 3.44
CA LEU A 198 -13.22 -10.91 4.51
C LEU A 198 -11.80 -10.49 4.08
N LYS A 199 -11.29 -9.45 4.71
CA LYS A 199 -9.87 -9.05 4.67
C LYS A 199 -9.28 -9.10 6.07
N TYR A 200 -7.99 -9.41 6.17
CA TYR A 200 -7.28 -9.29 7.44
C TYR A 200 -6.61 -7.92 7.54
N SER A 201 -6.81 -7.23 8.68
CA SER A 201 -6.11 -5.99 8.98
C SER A 201 -5.17 -6.18 10.16
N ASN A 202 -3.88 -5.97 9.90
CA ASN A 202 -2.83 -6.02 10.91
C ASN A 202 -2.94 -4.87 11.92
N ASP A 203 -3.49 -3.72 11.54
CA ASP A 203 -3.56 -2.55 12.42
C ASP A 203 -4.50 -2.78 13.62
N ILE A 204 -5.55 -3.58 13.40
CA ILE A 204 -6.57 -3.88 14.42
C ILE A 204 -6.62 -5.37 14.79
N ASN A 205 -5.71 -6.18 14.26
CA ASN A 205 -5.61 -7.64 14.47
C ASN A 205 -6.96 -8.35 14.37
N SER A 206 -7.70 -8.07 13.30
CA SER A 206 -9.05 -8.58 13.12
C SER A 206 -9.37 -8.79 11.65
N LEU A 207 -10.25 -9.75 11.39
CA LEU A 207 -10.91 -9.87 10.09
C LEU A 207 -11.97 -8.79 9.97
N ILE A 208 -12.08 -8.21 8.77
CA ILE A 208 -13.03 -7.15 8.43
C ILE A 208 -13.80 -7.61 7.21
N GLU A 209 -15.11 -7.48 7.25
CA GLU A 209 -15.96 -7.68 6.08
C GLU A 209 -15.64 -6.65 4.99
N LEU A 210 -15.50 -7.11 3.75
CA LEU A 210 -15.26 -6.20 2.64
C LEU A 210 -16.44 -5.25 2.44
N SER A 211 -16.15 -3.96 2.25
CA SER A 211 -17.14 -2.91 1.97
C SER A 211 -17.87 -3.13 0.64
N THR A 212 -17.25 -3.85 -0.29
CA THR A 212 -17.87 -4.25 -1.55
C THR A 212 -17.60 -5.73 -1.75
N GLN A 213 -18.68 -6.51 -1.71
CA GLN A 213 -18.64 -7.94 -1.97
C GLN A 213 -18.50 -8.19 -3.48
N PRO A 214 -17.87 -9.31 -3.90
CA PRO A 214 -17.91 -9.74 -5.29
C PRO A 214 -19.36 -10.05 -5.72
N SER A 215 -19.56 -10.29 -7.02
CA SER A 215 -20.91 -10.55 -7.53
C SER A 215 -21.60 -11.70 -6.79
N SER A 216 -22.94 -11.70 -6.78
CA SER A 216 -23.74 -12.68 -6.04
C SER A 216 -23.43 -14.14 -6.39
N ALA A 217 -22.92 -14.40 -7.60
CA ALA A 217 -22.46 -15.73 -8.00
C ALA A 217 -21.27 -16.24 -7.17
N TYR A 218 -20.36 -15.35 -6.77
CA TYR A 218 -19.19 -15.69 -5.96
C TYR A 218 -19.53 -15.78 -4.48
N THR A 219 -20.39 -14.89 -3.95
CA THR A 219 -20.83 -14.98 -2.54
C THR A 219 -21.69 -16.22 -2.31
N SER A 220 -22.54 -16.59 -3.27
CA SER A 220 -23.30 -17.85 -3.21
C SER A 220 -22.37 -19.07 -3.27
N ASN A 221 -21.34 -19.06 -4.15
CA ASN A 221 -20.33 -20.14 -4.17
C ASN A 221 -19.56 -20.26 -2.85
N ALA A 222 -19.23 -19.13 -2.21
CA ALA A 222 -18.56 -19.12 -0.92
C ALA A 222 -19.45 -19.75 0.15
N GLN A 223 -20.73 -19.39 0.20
CA GLN A 223 -21.69 -20.01 1.11
C GLN A 223 -21.85 -21.52 0.83
N ASP A 224 -22.00 -21.91 -0.43
CA ASP A 224 -22.06 -23.34 -0.82
C ASP A 224 -20.77 -24.09 -0.40
N PHE A 225 -19.61 -23.43 -0.47
CA PHE A 225 -18.33 -23.99 -0.04
C PHE A 225 -18.28 -24.18 1.48
N GLU A 226 -18.76 -23.21 2.26
CA GLU A 226 -18.86 -23.28 3.74
C GLU A 226 -19.77 -24.42 4.22
N GLU A 227 -20.90 -24.62 3.55
CA GLU A 227 -21.88 -25.65 3.91
C GLU A 227 -21.43 -27.06 3.47
N SER A 228 -20.51 -27.16 2.50
CA SER A 228 -20.06 -28.43 1.96
C SER A 228 -19.02 -29.13 2.84
N SER A 229 -19.24 -30.41 3.13
CA SER A 229 -18.25 -31.27 3.79
C SER A 229 -17.76 -32.36 2.82
N ASN A 230 -16.45 -32.47 2.59
CA ASN A 230 -15.81 -33.50 1.74
C ASN A 230 -16.23 -33.52 0.26
N GLU A 231 -16.75 -32.42 -0.28
CA GLU A 231 -17.01 -32.27 -1.72
C GLU A 231 -15.98 -31.35 -2.38
N ILE A 232 -15.64 -31.63 -3.63
CA ILE A 232 -14.82 -30.70 -4.43
C ILE A 232 -15.74 -29.57 -4.92
N LYS A 233 -15.60 -28.40 -4.30
CA LYS A 233 -16.28 -27.16 -4.70
C LYS A 233 -15.28 -26.12 -5.19
N SER A 234 -15.75 -25.21 -6.02
CA SER A 234 -14.96 -24.06 -6.45
C SER A 234 -15.05 -22.95 -5.42
N ALA A 235 -13.92 -22.36 -5.04
CA ALA A 235 -13.87 -21.15 -4.22
C ALA A 235 -13.09 -20.07 -4.97
N LEU A 236 -13.54 -18.82 -4.85
CA LEU A 236 -12.82 -17.68 -5.40
C LEU A 236 -11.57 -17.42 -4.54
N ILE A 237 -10.41 -17.39 -5.18
CA ILE A 237 -9.13 -17.04 -4.54
C ILE A 237 -8.71 -15.62 -4.93
N ASP A 238 -8.22 -14.83 -3.97
CA ASP A 238 -7.58 -13.54 -4.24
C ASP A 238 -6.09 -13.55 -3.85
N PRO A 239 -5.17 -13.70 -4.83
CA PRO A 239 -3.73 -13.61 -4.58
C PRO A 239 -3.27 -12.31 -3.91
N THR A 240 -4.06 -11.25 -4.02
CA THR A 240 -3.78 -9.93 -3.44
C THR A 240 -4.36 -9.72 -2.04
N ARG A 241 -5.01 -10.76 -1.48
CA ARG A 241 -5.51 -10.82 -0.10
C ARG A 241 -6.45 -9.69 0.29
N GLY A 242 -7.35 -9.31 -0.62
CA GLY A 242 -8.37 -8.27 -0.41
C GLY A 242 -8.12 -6.99 -1.19
N THR A 243 -6.89 -6.74 -1.67
CA THR A 243 -6.55 -5.50 -2.39
C THR A 243 -7.36 -5.37 -3.68
N LEU A 244 -7.55 -6.46 -4.42
CA LEU A 244 -8.34 -6.49 -5.65
C LEU A 244 -9.82 -6.19 -5.39
N PHE A 245 -10.38 -6.74 -4.32
CA PHE A 245 -11.77 -6.48 -3.96
C PHE A 245 -11.99 -5.03 -3.53
N GLU A 246 -11.03 -4.40 -2.84
CA GLU A 246 -11.07 -2.97 -2.57
C GLU A 246 -11.03 -2.15 -3.87
N MET A 247 -10.23 -2.56 -4.86
CA MET A 247 -10.23 -1.91 -6.18
C MET A 247 -11.56 -2.08 -6.91
N LEU A 248 -12.22 -3.25 -6.79
CA LEU A 248 -13.55 -3.48 -7.35
C LEU A 248 -14.60 -2.59 -6.69
N GLY A 249 -14.54 -2.38 -5.37
CA GLY A 249 -15.40 -1.43 -4.67
C GLY A 249 -15.22 0.02 -5.12
N ASN A 250 -14.04 0.35 -5.66
CA ASN A 250 -13.76 1.67 -6.23
C ASN A 250 -14.21 1.80 -7.70
N ASN A 251 -14.73 0.75 -8.35
CA ASN A 251 -15.27 0.88 -9.70
C ASN A 251 -16.66 1.53 -9.64
N PRO A 252 -16.83 2.75 -10.17
CA PRO A 252 -18.10 3.45 -10.07
C PRO A 252 -19.17 2.73 -10.91
N THR A 253 -20.30 2.45 -10.27
CA THR A 253 -21.49 1.90 -10.90
C THR A 253 -22.09 2.90 -11.90
N ILE A 254 -23.08 2.48 -12.70
CA ILE A 254 -23.81 3.40 -13.60
C ILE A 254 -24.41 4.56 -12.81
N MET A 255 -24.93 4.29 -11.61
CA MET A 255 -25.51 5.30 -10.75
C MET A 255 -24.44 6.25 -10.22
N ASP A 256 -23.29 5.74 -9.80
CA ASP A 256 -22.16 6.57 -9.36
C ASP A 256 -21.65 7.46 -10.49
N ARG A 257 -21.65 6.95 -11.73
CA ARG A 257 -21.28 7.73 -12.92
C ARG A 257 -22.28 8.86 -13.16
N ILE A 258 -23.59 8.61 -13.05
CA ILE A 258 -24.60 9.68 -13.15
C ILE A 258 -24.40 10.72 -12.05
N ASN A 259 -24.17 10.29 -10.81
CA ASN A 259 -23.89 11.17 -9.67
C ASN A 259 -22.63 12.02 -9.89
N GLN A 260 -21.59 11.47 -10.51
CA GLN A 260 -20.38 12.20 -10.88
C GLN A 260 -20.67 13.33 -11.87
N GLY A 261 -21.74 13.27 -12.66
CA GLY A 261 -22.12 14.35 -13.58
C GLY A 261 -22.60 15.61 -12.87
N GLY A 262 -22.86 15.54 -11.55
CA GLY A 262 -23.29 16.66 -10.75
C GLY A 262 -24.56 17.33 -11.28
N ILE A 263 -24.75 18.60 -10.91
CA ILE A 263 -25.94 19.38 -11.24
C ILE A 263 -26.16 19.46 -12.77
N VAL A 264 -25.09 19.67 -13.54
CA VAL A 264 -25.16 19.80 -15.00
C VAL A 264 -25.63 18.48 -15.64
N GLY A 265 -25.11 17.34 -15.18
CA GLY A 265 -25.54 16.01 -15.64
C GLY A 265 -27.03 15.77 -15.40
N TYR A 266 -27.54 16.13 -14.23
CA TYR A 266 -28.96 16.02 -13.90
C TYR A 266 -29.85 16.92 -14.77
N ILE A 267 -29.40 18.15 -15.09
CA ILE A 267 -30.11 19.04 -16.01
C ILE A 267 -30.19 18.43 -17.41
N ILE A 268 -29.08 17.88 -17.92
CA ILE A 268 -29.04 17.21 -19.24
C ILE A 268 -30.03 16.06 -19.30
N ILE A 269 -30.01 15.17 -18.28
CA ILE A 269 -30.92 14.02 -18.21
C ILE A 269 -32.38 14.48 -18.19
N THR A 270 -32.69 15.49 -17.38
CA THR A 270 -34.06 16.03 -17.26
C THR A 270 -34.55 16.61 -18.59
N LEU A 271 -33.73 17.44 -19.26
CA LEU A 271 -34.04 17.98 -20.57
C LEU A 271 -34.18 16.89 -21.63
N GLY A 272 -33.35 15.85 -21.53
CA GLY A 272 -33.41 14.67 -22.40
C GLY A 272 -34.72 13.92 -22.30
N VAL A 273 -35.13 13.59 -21.07
CA VAL A 273 -36.41 12.90 -20.80
C VAL A 273 -37.58 13.74 -21.27
N LEU A 274 -37.62 15.03 -20.93
CA LEU A 274 -38.69 15.94 -21.39
C LEU A 274 -38.73 16.08 -22.92
N GLY A 275 -37.57 16.18 -23.55
CA GLY A 275 -37.45 16.25 -25.00
C GLY A 275 -37.93 14.99 -25.70
N LEU A 276 -37.56 13.81 -25.18
CA LEU A 276 -37.97 12.52 -25.73
C LEU A 276 -39.47 12.29 -25.56
N LEU A 277 -40.05 12.64 -24.40
CA LEU A 277 -41.49 12.58 -24.18
C LEU A 277 -42.25 13.49 -25.15
N PHE A 278 -41.77 14.73 -25.33
CA PHE A 278 -42.39 15.66 -26.28
C PHE A 278 -42.25 15.17 -27.73
N ALA A 279 -41.10 14.60 -28.09
CA ALA A 279 -40.88 14.01 -29.40
C ALA A 279 -41.81 12.82 -29.65
N ALA A 280 -41.97 11.91 -28.68
CA ALA A 280 -42.90 10.80 -28.76
C ALA A 280 -44.35 11.28 -28.95
N TYR A 281 -44.79 12.27 -28.17
CA TYR A 281 -46.09 12.92 -28.35
C TYR A 281 -46.26 13.46 -29.78
N LYS A 282 -45.25 14.14 -30.32
CA LYS A 282 -45.30 14.70 -31.67
C LYS A 282 -45.32 13.67 -32.77
N ILE A 283 -44.58 12.57 -32.62
CA ILE A 283 -44.60 11.43 -33.54
C ILE A 283 -46.02 10.84 -33.62
N VAL A 284 -46.65 10.60 -32.46
CA VAL A 284 -48.03 10.09 -32.40
C VAL A 284 -49.01 11.08 -33.04
N PHE A 285 -48.89 12.36 -32.71
CA PHE A 285 -49.74 13.42 -33.28
C PHE A 285 -49.66 13.49 -34.82
N LEU A 286 -48.46 13.47 -35.39
CA LEU A 286 -48.28 13.50 -36.85
C LEU A 286 -48.79 12.22 -37.53
N ASN A 287 -48.61 11.06 -36.91
CA ASN A 287 -49.14 9.80 -37.44
C ASN A 287 -50.67 9.77 -37.46
N LEU A 288 -51.32 10.33 -36.44
CA LEU A 288 -52.78 10.48 -36.42
C LEU A 288 -53.27 11.42 -37.52
N ILE A 289 -52.63 12.59 -37.70
CA ILE A 289 -52.96 13.52 -38.78
C ILE A 289 -52.77 12.88 -40.15
N HIS A 290 -51.64 12.22 -40.38
CA HIS A 290 -51.35 11.55 -41.64
C HIS A 290 -52.41 10.49 -41.99
N THR A 291 -52.84 9.71 -40.99
CA THR A 291 -53.88 8.69 -41.17
C THR A 291 -55.23 9.31 -41.51
N LYS A 292 -55.61 10.42 -40.85
CA LYS A 292 -56.84 11.16 -41.16
C LYS A 292 -56.81 11.76 -42.58
N ILE A 293 -55.69 12.36 -42.98
CA ILE A 293 -55.50 12.92 -44.33
C ILE A 293 -55.61 11.81 -45.38
N LYS A 294 -54.94 10.67 -45.17
CA LYS A 294 -55.00 9.51 -46.09
C LYS A 294 -56.42 8.95 -46.24
N LYS A 295 -57.24 9.02 -45.19
CA LYS A 295 -58.66 8.66 -45.26
C LYS A 295 -59.45 9.70 -46.08
N GLN A 296 -59.21 10.99 -45.86
CA GLN A 296 -59.88 12.09 -46.58
C GLN A 296 -59.54 12.11 -48.07
N GLN A 297 -58.31 11.77 -48.46
CA GLN A 297 -57.90 11.68 -49.87
C GLN A 297 -58.80 10.75 -50.71
N LYS A 298 -59.42 9.74 -50.09
CA LYS A 298 -60.30 8.80 -50.80
C LYS A 298 -61.68 9.38 -51.12
N ASN A 299 -62.11 10.43 -50.41
CA ASN A 299 -63.41 11.08 -50.62
C ASN A 299 -63.26 12.58 -50.34
N LEU A 300 -62.86 13.34 -51.36
CA LEU A 300 -62.64 14.78 -51.24
C LEU A 300 -63.96 15.59 -51.21
N GLU A 301 -65.01 15.08 -51.84
CA GLU A 301 -66.30 15.79 -51.97
C GLU A 301 -67.07 15.87 -50.66
N ASN A 302 -67.03 14.81 -49.83
CA ASN A 302 -67.57 14.83 -48.48
C ASN A 302 -66.48 15.22 -47.47
N TYR A 303 -66.20 16.53 -47.39
CA TYR A 303 -65.13 17.08 -46.56
C TYR A 303 -65.46 17.03 -45.06
N ASP A 304 -64.47 16.67 -44.24
CA ASP A 304 -64.57 16.67 -42.78
C ASP A 304 -63.65 17.75 -42.17
N ASP A 305 -64.24 18.76 -41.54
CA ASP A 305 -63.54 19.87 -40.89
C ASP A 305 -62.64 19.42 -39.70
N SER A 306 -62.68 18.15 -39.30
CA SER A 306 -61.85 17.57 -38.23
C SER A 306 -60.40 17.25 -38.63
N ASN A 307 -60.05 17.33 -39.93
CA ASN A 307 -58.71 17.06 -40.43
C ASN A 307 -58.19 18.15 -41.37
N SER A 308 -56.87 18.30 -41.46
CA SER A 308 -56.23 19.40 -42.20
C SER A 308 -56.61 19.43 -43.69
N LEU A 309 -56.71 18.28 -44.35
CA LEU A 309 -57.12 18.22 -45.76
C LEU A 309 -58.61 18.55 -45.91
N GLY A 310 -59.46 18.08 -45.00
CA GLY A 310 -60.89 18.36 -45.02
C GLY A 310 -61.21 19.84 -44.76
N LYS A 311 -60.46 20.54 -43.90
CA LYS A 311 -60.58 21.99 -43.75
C LYS A 311 -60.23 22.75 -45.04
N ILE A 312 -59.16 22.33 -45.73
CA ILE A 312 -58.77 22.95 -47.01
C ILE A 312 -59.81 22.65 -48.08
N ALA A 313 -60.29 21.41 -48.18
CA ALA A 313 -61.39 21.03 -49.06
C ALA A 313 -62.67 21.84 -48.73
N GLY A 314 -62.97 22.06 -47.45
CA GLY A 314 -64.09 22.90 -47.02
C GLY A 314 -63.96 24.34 -47.48
N VAL A 315 -62.76 24.93 -47.46
CA VAL A 315 -62.51 26.26 -48.05
C VAL A 315 -62.72 26.22 -49.56
N PHE A 316 -62.26 25.18 -50.26
CA PHE A 316 -62.49 25.02 -51.70
C PHE A 316 -63.98 24.94 -52.05
N TYR A 317 -64.72 24.00 -51.46
CA TYR A 317 -66.14 23.77 -51.78
C TYR A 317 -67.07 24.90 -51.32
N LYS A 318 -66.74 25.61 -50.24
CA LYS A 318 -67.53 26.78 -49.79
C LYS A 318 -67.36 28.01 -50.70
N ASN A 319 -66.22 28.11 -51.41
CA ASN A 319 -65.87 29.27 -52.25
C ASN A 319 -65.75 28.89 -53.73
N VAL A 320 -66.32 27.76 -54.17
CA VAL A 320 -66.19 27.24 -55.53
C VAL A 320 -66.75 28.20 -56.61
N ASN A 321 -67.65 29.10 -56.22
CA ASN A 321 -68.27 30.10 -57.11
C ASN A 321 -67.49 31.43 -57.16
N ASP A 322 -66.44 31.59 -56.36
CA ASP A 322 -65.61 32.79 -56.37
C ASP A 322 -64.69 32.81 -57.61
N SER A 323 -64.07 33.97 -57.88
CA SER A 323 -63.07 34.05 -58.94
C SER A 323 -61.89 33.10 -58.65
N ILE A 324 -61.27 32.55 -59.69
CA ILE A 324 -60.14 31.61 -59.54
C ILE A 324 -59.02 32.23 -58.69
N ASN A 325 -58.73 33.52 -58.90
CA ASN A 325 -57.72 34.24 -58.15
C ASN A 325 -58.07 34.34 -56.65
N ASP A 326 -59.33 34.62 -56.31
CA ASP A 326 -59.77 34.69 -54.91
C ASP A 326 -59.75 33.32 -54.24
N LEU A 327 -60.11 32.26 -54.98
CA LEU A 327 -60.07 30.88 -54.52
C LEU A 327 -58.64 30.41 -54.25
N GLU A 328 -57.69 30.73 -55.13
CA GLU A 328 -56.27 30.44 -54.97
C GLU A 328 -55.70 31.10 -53.70
N ILE A 329 -56.02 32.38 -53.47
CA ILE A 329 -55.59 33.11 -52.27
C ILE A 329 -56.14 32.46 -51.01
N LYS A 330 -57.45 32.16 -50.95
CA LYS A 330 -58.10 31.55 -49.78
C LYS A 330 -57.56 30.15 -49.46
N ILE A 331 -57.30 29.34 -50.49
CA ILE A 331 -56.70 28.01 -50.32
C ILE A 331 -55.24 28.12 -49.89
N GLY A 332 -54.47 29.03 -50.49
CA GLY A 332 -53.09 29.32 -50.09
C GLY A 332 -53.00 29.71 -48.61
N GLU A 333 -53.92 30.55 -48.12
CA GLU A 333 -53.99 30.92 -46.70
C GLU A 333 -54.31 29.71 -45.81
N ALA A 334 -55.24 28.84 -46.22
CA ALA A 334 -55.60 27.62 -45.49
C ALA A 334 -54.44 26.61 -45.43
N ILE A 335 -53.72 26.41 -46.54
CA ILE A 335 -52.52 25.56 -46.61
C ILE A 335 -51.44 26.11 -45.67
N LEU A 336 -51.18 27.41 -45.69
CA LEU A 336 -50.16 28.03 -44.85
C LEU A 336 -50.51 27.89 -43.36
N LYS A 337 -51.78 28.08 -43.00
CA LYS A 337 -52.27 27.92 -41.62
C LYS A 337 -52.10 26.48 -41.12
N GLU A 338 -52.49 25.48 -41.91
CA GLU A 338 -52.36 24.06 -41.54
C GLU A 338 -50.89 23.60 -41.56
N THR A 339 -50.08 24.11 -42.49
CA THR A 339 -48.62 23.86 -42.54
C THR A 339 -47.94 24.34 -41.26
N ASN A 340 -48.27 25.55 -40.81
CA ASN A 340 -47.77 26.09 -39.54
C ASN A 340 -48.23 25.25 -38.34
N HIS A 341 -49.46 24.73 -38.36
CA HIS A 341 -49.96 23.85 -37.32
C HIS A 341 -49.20 22.51 -37.26
N ILE A 342 -48.95 21.89 -38.41
CA ILE A 342 -48.21 20.62 -38.54
C ILE A 342 -46.75 20.79 -38.10
N LYS A 343 -46.08 21.86 -38.54
CA LYS A 343 -44.68 22.15 -38.20
C LYS A 343 -44.50 22.64 -36.75
N LYS A 344 -45.56 23.04 -36.04
CA LYS A 344 -45.47 23.58 -34.68
C LYS A 344 -44.84 22.59 -33.70
N GLY A 345 -43.77 23.02 -33.02
CA GLY A 345 -43.10 22.26 -31.97
C GLY A 345 -41.90 21.44 -32.44
N GLN A 346 -41.69 21.23 -33.75
CA GLN A 346 -40.48 20.54 -34.23
C GLN A 346 -39.19 21.28 -33.86
N SER A 347 -39.22 22.62 -33.88
CA SER A 347 -38.10 23.47 -33.51
C SER A 347 -37.69 23.32 -32.04
N PHE A 348 -38.63 22.92 -31.17
CA PHE A 348 -38.33 22.69 -29.76
C PHE A 348 -37.50 21.41 -29.57
N VAL A 349 -37.85 20.32 -30.27
CA VAL A 349 -37.04 19.08 -30.27
C VAL A 349 -35.65 19.35 -30.84
N LYS A 350 -35.57 20.11 -31.94
CA LYS A 350 -34.30 20.55 -32.55
C LYS A 350 -33.44 21.33 -31.56
N LEU A 351 -34.05 22.27 -30.83
CA LEU A 351 -33.37 23.09 -29.85
C LEU A 351 -32.80 22.22 -28.72
N LEU A 352 -33.58 21.28 -28.18
CA LEU A 352 -33.09 20.38 -27.13
C LEU A 352 -31.94 19.48 -27.62
N ALA A 353 -32.02 18.97 -28.84
CA ALA A 353 -30.94 18.21 -29.47
C ALA A 353 -29.65 19.03 -29.63
N ALA A 354 -29.76 20.35 -29.89
CA ALA A 354 -28.62 21.24 -30.04
C ALA A 354 -28.05 21.75 -28.71
N VAL A 355 -28.90 21.97 -27.70
CA VAL A 355 -28.49 22.53 -26.39
C VAL A 355 -27.86 21.46 -25.49
N THR A 356 -28.30 20.21 -25.55
CA THR A 356 -27.79 19.14 -24.68
C THR A 356 -26.29 18.85 -24.81
N PRO A 357 -25.65 18.85 -26.01
CA PRO A 357 -24.20 18.75 -26.13
C PRO A 357 -23.47 20.00 -25.62
N LEU A 358 -24.05 21.19 -25.81
CA LEU A 358 -23.47 22.44 -25.31
C LEU A 358 -23.47 22.48 -23.78
N LEU A 359 -24.50 21.93 -23.14
CA LEU A 359 -24.51 21.72 -21.69
C LEU A 359 -23.47 20.68 -21.25
N GLY A 360 -23.23 19.64 -22.05
CA GLY A 360 -22.12 18.71 -21.80
C GLY A 360 -20.76 19.40 -21.81
N LEU A 361 -20.53 20.29 -22.78
CA LEU A 361 -19.32 21.12 -22.85
C LEU A 361 -19.24 22.15 -21.71
N LEU A 362 -20.36 22.68 -21.23
CA LEU A 362 -20.37 23.47 -20.00
C LEU A 362 -19.90 22.61 -18.80
N GLY A 363 -20.38 21.37 -18.74
CA GLY A 363 -19.95 20.38 -17.75
C GLY A 363 -18.44 20.14 -17.76
N THR A 364 -17.82 20.02 -18.93
CA THR A 364 -16.36 19.86 -19.03
C THR A 364 -15.61 21.05 -18.46
N VAL A 365 -16.04 22.26 -18.79
CA VAL A 365 -15.42 23.50 -18.31
C VAL A 365 -15.54 23.57 -16.78
N THR A 366 -16.73 23.30 -16.23
CA THR A 366 -16.94 23.31 -14.77
C THR A 366 -16.11 22.24 -14.04
N GLY A 367 -16.01 21.02 -14.58
CA GLY A 367 -15.20 19.95 -14.00
C GLY A 367 -13.70 20.23 -14.06
N MET A 368 -13.22 20.82 -15.16
CA MET A 368 -11.82 21.26 -15.27
C MET A 368 -11.50 22.41 -14.33
N ILE A 369 -12.41 23.37 -14.14
CA ILE A 369 -12.25 24.44 -13.13
C ILE A 369 -12.11 23.84 -11.73
N ALA A 370 -12.99 22.90 -11.37
CA ALA A 370 -12.91 22.22 -10.07
C ALA A 370 -11.59 21.44 -9.89
N THR A 371 -11.11 20.78 -10.96
CA THR A 371 -9.83 20.07 -10.97
C THR A 371 -8.66 21.03 -10.70
N PHE A 372 -8.60 22.16 -11.42
CA PHE A 372 -7.55 23.16 -11.19
C PHE A 372 -7.62 23.79 -9.81
N GLN A 373 -8.83 24.03 -9.27
CA GLN A 373 -9.00 24.50 -7.89
C GLN A 373 -8.44 23.48 -6.88
N ALA A 374 -8.69 22.18 -7.07
CA ALA A 374 -8.13 21.14 -6.22
C ALA A 374 -6.60 21.13 -6.25
N ILE A 375 -6.00 21.27 -7.44
CA ILE A 375 -4.53 21.38 -7.59
C ILE A 375 -3.99 22.61 -6.85
N THR A 376 -4.67 23.76 -6.93
CA THR A 376 -4.21 24.97 -6.25
C THR A 376 -4.29 24.86 -4.73
N LEU A 377 -5.28 24.14 -4.19
CA LEU A 377 -5.52 24.06 -2.76
C LEU A 377 -4.72 22.94 -2.08
N PHE A 378 -4.57 21.79 -2.75
CA PHE A 378 -3.96 20.59 -2.18
C PHE A 378 -2.64 20.18 -2.87
N GLY A 379 -2.20 20.94 -3.87
CA GLY A 379 -1.07 20.57 -4.72
C GLY A 379 -1.39 19.37 -5.62
N THR A 380 -0.35 18.76 -6.20
CA THR A 380 -0.48 17.52 -6.99
C THR A 380 -0.41 16.26 -6.13
N GLY A 381 -0.54 16.40 -4.80
CA GLY A 381 -0.30 15.34 -3.83
C GLY A 381 -1.44 14.32 -3.69
N ASP A 382 -2.67 14.67 -4.07
CA ASP A 382 -3.82 13.75 -4.04
C ASP A 382 -4.47 13.59 -5.43
N PRO A 383 -4.03 12.58 -6.21
CA PRO A 383 -4.59 12.27 -7.52
C PRO A 383 -6.08 11.91 -7.50
N LYS A 384 -6.65 11.46 -6.37
CA LYS A 384 -8.08 11.09 -6.30
C LYS A 384 -8.98 12.31 -6.42
N LEU A 385 -8.62 13.41 -5.76
CA LEU A 385 -9.37 14.67 -5.85
C LEU A 385 -9.34 15.24 -7.28
N MET A 386 -8.19 15.12 -7.95
CA MET A 386 -8.05 15.53 -9.36
C MET A 386 -8.87 14.64 -10.30
N ALA A 387 -8.86 13.33 -10.08
CA ALA A 387 -9.63 12.37 -10.87
C ALA A 387 -11.14 12.62 -10.79
N GLY A 388 -11.64 13.12 -9.66
CA GLY A 388 -13.05 13.47 -9.48
C GLY A 388 -13.54 14.53 -10.48
N GLY A 389 -12.84 15.68 -10.58
CA GLY A 389 -13.23 16.77 -11.48
C GLY A 389 -13.10 16.41 -12.96
N ILE A 390 -12.08 15.61 -13.31
CA ILE A 390 -11.91 15.08 -14.67
C ILE A 390 -13.05 14.10 -15.01
N SER A 391 -13.46 13.24 -14.06
CA SER A 391 -14.56 12.30 -14.29
C SER A 391 -15.89 13.03 -14.52
N THR A 392 -16.17 14.08 -13.73
CA THR A 392 -17.34 14.96 -13.92
C THR A 392 -17.35 15.59 -15.33
N ALA A 393 -16.20 16.08 -15.80
CA ALA A 393 -16.08 16.64 -17.15
C ALA A 393 -16.40 15.61 -18.24
N LEU A 394 -15.85 14.41 -18.13
CA LEU A 394 -16.06 13.37 -19.14
C LEU A 394 -17.52 12.86 -19.15
N ILE A 395 -18.09 12.60 -17.97
CA ILE A 395 -19.43 12.01 -17.90
C ILE A 395 -20.53 12.97 -18.35
N THR A 396 -20.39 14.27 -18.06
CA THR A 396 -21.34 15.30 -18.54
C THR A 396 -21.34 15.40 -20.07
N THR A 397 -20.18 15.24 -20.71
CA THR A 397 -20.08 15.16 -22.19
C THR A 397 -20.80 13.93 -22.74
N VAL A 398 -20.56 12.77 -22.14
CA VAL A 398 -21.19 11.51 -22.54
C VAL A 398 -22.71 11.62 -22.39
N LEU A 399 -23.21 12.14 -21.27
CA LEU A 399 -24.64 12.37 -21.04
C LEU A 399 -25.24 13.32 -22.09
N GLY A 400 -24.52 14.39 -22.44
CA GLY A 400 -24.93 15.34 -23.48
C GLY A 400 -25.10 14.64 -24.84
N LEU A 401 -24.14 13.83 -25.25
CA LEU A 401 -24.18 13.09 -26.52
C LEU A 401 -25.24 11.98 -26.53
N VAL A 402 -25.31 11.17 -25.47
CA VAL A 402 -26.31 10.10 -25.32
C VAL A 402 -27.73 10.65 -25.37
N THR A 403 -27.93 11.89 -24.91
CA THR A 403 -29.22 12.57 -24.97
C THR A 403 -29.49 13.21 -26.34
N ALA A 404 -28.50 13.87 -26.92
CA ALA A 404 -28.65 14.61 -28.17
C ALA A 404 -28.90 13.72 -29.38
N ILE A 405 -28.21 12.57 -29.46
CA ILE A 405 -28.29 11.66 -30.61
C ILE A 405 -29.74 11.16 -30.81
N PRO A 406 -30.42 10.56 -29.81
CA PRO A 406 -31.82 10.16 -29.95
C PRO A 406 -32.76 11.32 -30.29
N LEU A 407 -32.58 12.49 -29.68
CA LEU A 407 -33.40 13.68 -29.98
C LEU A 407 -33.24 14.15 -31.42
N LEU A 408 -32.02 14.09 -31.96
CA LEU A 408 -31.75 14.45 -33.35
C LEU A 408 -32.44 13.47 -34.32
N PHE A 409 -32.36 12.17 -34.06
CA PHE A 409 -33.09 11.16 -34.85
C PHE A 409 -34.60 11.41 -34.80
N ALA A 410 -35.15 11.70 -33.61
CA ALA A 410 -36.56 12.00 -33.45
C ALA A 410 -36.97 13.29 -34.19
N TYR A 411 -36.16 14.35 -34.11
CA TYR A 411 -36.37 15.58 -34.88
C TYR A 411 -36.38 15.31 -36.38
N THR A 412 -35.40 14.58 -36.91
CA THR A 412 -35.32 14.27 -38.34
C THR A 412 -36.56 13.50 -38.80
N TYR A 413 -36.99 12.49 -38.03
CA TYR A 413 -38.22 11.76 -38.33
C TYR A 413 -39.46 12.66 -38.34
N ILE A 414 -39.61 13.51 -37.31
CA ILE A 414 -40.74 14.46 -37.20
C ILE A 414 -40.73 15.44 -38.38
N SER A 415 -39.57 16.00 -38.74
CA SER A 415 -39.41 16.95 -39.83
C SER A 415 -39.77 16.33 -41.17
N SER A 416 -39.19 15.16 -41.50
CA SER A 416 -39.49 14.45 -42.74
C SER A 416 -40.96 14.05 -42.83
N LYS A 417 -41.56 13.62 -41.72
CA LYS A 417 -42.99 13.27 -41.69
C LYS A 417 -43.88 14.49 -41.88
N ALA A 418 -43.54 15.61 -41.25
CA ALA A 418 -44.27 16.87 -41.40
C ALA A 418 -44.21 17.38 -42.85
N GLU A 419 -43.04 17.37 -43.48
CA GLU A 419 -42.86 17.73 -44.89
C GLU A 419 -43.65 16.83 -45.83
N ALA A 420 -43.64 15.51 -45.61
CA ALA A 420 -44.44 14.58 -46.40
C ALA A 420 -45.96 14.85 -46.27
N ILE A 421 -46.44 15.23 -45.08
CA ILE A 421 -47.84 15.60 -44.87
C ILE A 421 -48.17 16.91 -45.61
N VAL A 422 -47.30 17.92 -45.52
CA VAL A 422 -47.49 19.22 -46.19
C VAL A 422 -47.51 19.06 -47.70
N SER A 423 -46.58 18.29 -48.26
CA SER A 423 -46.53 17.99 -49.70
C SER A 423 -47.82 17.32 -50.19
N VAL A 424 -48.39 16.41 -49.40
CA VAL A 424 -49.70 15.81 -49.68
C VAL A 424 -50.82 16.87 -49.67
N LEU A 425 -50.82 17.80 -48.72
CA LEU A 425 -51.84 18.87 -48.69
C LEU A 425 -51.74 19.77 -49.92
N GLU A 426 -50.53 20.15 -50.32
CA GLU A 426 -50.26 20.97 -51.50
C GLU A 426 -50.70 20.27 -52.79
N GLU A 427 -50.30 19.01 -53.00
CA GLU A 427 -50.66 18.21 -54.17
C GLU A 427 -52.18 18.10 -54.34
N GLN A 428 -52.89 17.77 -53.26
CA GLN A 428 -54.35 17.63 -53.31
C GLN A 428 -55.05 18.97 -53.52
N SER A 429 -54.52 20.06 -52.97
CA SER A 429 -55.10 21.40 -53.14
C SER A 429 -54.95 21.91 -54.57
N ILE A 430 -53.78 21.72 -55.17
CA ILE A 430 -53.54 22.02 -56.59
C ILE A 430 -54.44 21.14 -57.47
N GLY A 431 -54.57 19.85 -57.13
CA GLY A 431 -55.48 18.93 -57.83
C GLY A 431 -56.95 19.36 -57.77
N MET A 432 -57.39 19.98 -56.67
CA MET A 432 -58.74 20.56 -56.54
C MET A 432 -58.90 21.81 -57.41
N LEU A 433 -57.95 22.76 -57.35
CA LEU A 433 -57.96 23.97 -58.19
C LEU A 433 -57.94 23.65 -59.70
N ALA A 434 -57.16 22.63 -60.10
CA ALA A 434 -57.08 22.21 -61.49
C ALA A 434 -58.42 21.65 -62.04
N LYS A 435 -59.30 21.13 -61.19
CA LYS A 435 -60.64 20.68 -61.61
C LYS A 435 -61.56 21.84 -61.99
N THR A 436 -61.36 23.02 -61.40
CA THR A 436 -62.15 24.23 -61.67
C THR A 436 -61.72 24.96 -62.96
N LEU A 437 -60.55 24.61 -63.51
CA LEU A 437 -60.02 25.13 -64.78
C LEU A 437 -60.50 24.36 -66.01
N LYS A 438 -61.29 23.29 -65.83
CA LYS A 438 -62.01 22.57 -66.89
C LYS A 438 -63.44 23.07 -66.97
#